data_AF-A0A6M2CYJ5-F1
#
_entry.id   AF-A0A6M2CYJ5-F1
#
_cell.length_a   1.000
_cell.length_b   1.000
_cell.length_c   1.000
_cell.angle_alpha   90.00
_cell.angle_beta   90.00
_cell.angle_gamma   90.00
#
_symmetry.space_group_name_H-M   'P 1'
#
loop_
_entity.id
_entity.type
_entity.pdbx_description
1 polymer ?
#
loop_
_entity_poly.entity_id
_entity_poly.type
_entity_poly.pdbx_seq_one_letter_code
_entity_poly.pdbx_strand_id
1 'polypeptide(L)'
;GTMSGSRRQSFTAKEKLAIIAAAEEIGNRAAARRHDVDESCIRDWRKKKASLESAHKQKRAFRGPKTGAYPLLETQLVKFIEERRSRGHAVSTEMAQMEALRLAREMNISREFRASRGWLQRFMARHGFSMRRRTTMCQRLPNAYEDKLLSYQRYVIGLRKEHNYLLSQVGNADQTPVYFEMPMDTT
;
A
#
# COMPACT_ATOMS: atom_id res chain seq x y z
N GLY A 1 3.42 -16.27 38.57
CA GLY A 1 4.28 -15.31 37.85
C GLY A 1 3.68 -15.05 36.49
N THR A 2 3.30 -13.80 36.22
CA THR A 2 2.73 -13.36 34.94
C THR A 2 3.81 -13.44 33.86
N MET A 3 3.58 -14.28 32.84
CA MET A 3 4.43 -14.32 31.65
C MET A 3 4.29 -12.99 30.90
N SER A 4 5.21 -12.05 31.11
CA SER A 4 5.32 -10.87 30.25
C SER A 4 5.52 -11.36 28.82
N GLY A 5 4.63 -10.99 27.90
CA GLY A 5 4.76 -11.36 26.49
C GLY A 5 6.14 -10.93 25.97
N SER A 6 7.01 -11.90 25.70
CA SER A 6 8.35 -11.64 25.19
C SER A 6 8.28 -10.78 23.93
N ARG A 7 9.01 -9.66 23.93
CA ARG A 7 9.07 -8.73 22.80
C ARG A 7 9.61 -9.48 21.60
N ARG A 8 8.86 -9.49 20.48
CA ARG A 8 9.31 -10.16 19.24
C ARG A 8 10.66 -9.59 18.79
N GLN A 9 11.72 -10.38 18.94
CA GLN A 9 13.05 -10.06 18.45
C GLN A 9 13.14 -10.28 16.93
N SER A 10 14.08 -9.60 16.28
CA SER A 10 14.30 -9.70 14.85
C SER A 10 15.79 -9.80 14.56
N PHE A 11 16.18 -10.83 13.82
CA PHE A 11 17.58 -11.17 13.54
C PHE A 11 17.88 -11.09 12.05
N THR A 12 19.04 -10.55 11.71
CA THR A 12 19.65 -10.53 10.39
C THR A 12 20.13 -11.92 9.99
N ALA A 13 20.36 -12.16 8.70
CA ALA A 13 20.91 -13.42 8.23
C ALA A 13 22.30 -13.69 8.85
N LYS A 14 23.12 -12.65 9.00
CA LYS A 14 24.42 -12.73 9.68
C LYS A 14 24.30 -13.22 11.13
N GLU A 15 23.41 -12.61 11.93
CA GLU A 15 23.20 -13.02 13.32
C GLU A 15 22.68 -14.45 13.42
N LYS A 16 21.72 -14.82 12.56
CA LYS A 16 21.18 -16.19 12.53
C LYS A 16 22.27 -17.21 12.21
N LEU A 17 23.16 -16.93 11.25
CA LEU A 17 24.28 -17.82 10.91
C LEU A 17 25.29 -17.96 12.06
N ALA A 18 25.59 -16.87 12.77
CA ALA A 18 26.47 -16.92 13.95
C ALA A 18 25.86 -17.78 15.08
N ILE A 19 24.55 -17.65 15.33
CA ILE A 19 23.84 -18.45 16.33
C ILE A 19 23.75 -19.92 15.89
N ILE A 20 23.56 -20.19 14.60
CA ILE A 20 23.60 -21.56 14.05
C ILE A 20 24.98 -22.20 14.29
N ALA A 21 26.07 -21.48 14.00
CA ALA A 21 27.42 -21.99 14.23
C ALA A 21 27.64 -22.33 15.71
N ALA A 22 27.25 -21.45 16.63
CA ALA A 22 27.28 -21.75 18.06
C ALA A 22 26.42 -22.98 18.40
N ALA A 23 25.20 -23.09 17.86
CA ALA A 23 24.32 -24.23 18.10
C ALA A 23 24.84 -25.56 17.54
N GLU A 24 25.69 -25.54 16.52
CA GLU A 24 26.37 -26.72 15.98
C GLU A 24 27.48 -27.21 16.91
N GLU A 25 28.12 -26.31 17.67
CA GLU A 25 29.17 -26.65 18.65
C GLU A 25 28.61 -27.05 20.03
N ILE A 26 27.69 -26.25 20.58
CA ILE A 26 27.22 -26.39 21.98
C ILE A 26 25.80 -26.97 22.10
N GLY A 27 25.13 -27.21 20.97
CA GLY A 27 23.75 -27.70 20.92
C GLY A 27 22.70 -26.58 21.03
N ASN A 28 21.51 -26.81 20.48
CA ASN A 28 20.45 -25.79 20.34
C ASN A 28 20.03 -25.17 21.69
N ARG A 29 19.82 -25.99 22.73
CA ARG A 29 19.36 -25.50 24.04
C ARG A 29 20.39 -24.62 24.74
N ALA A 30 21.68 -24.92 24.58
CA ALA A 30 22.74 -24.11 25.17
C ALA A 30 22.91 -22.80 24.39
N ALA A 31 22.86 -22.84 23.05
CA ALA A 31 22.89 -21.66 22.21
C ALA A 31 21.67 -20.74 22.44
N ALA A 32 20.48 -21.31 22.61
CA ALA A 32 19.26 -20.60 22.98
C ALA A 32 19.44 -19.76 24.25
N ARG A 33 19.99 -20.36 25.31
CA ARG A 33 20.30 -19.67 26.57
C ARG A 33 21.40 -18.61 26.39
N ARG A 34 22.45 -18.90 25.63
CA ARG A 34 23.58 -17.98 25.40
C ARG A 34 23.16 -16.73 24.63
N HIS A 35 22.26 -16.87 23.66
CA HIS A 35 21.87 -15.79 22.74
C HIS A 35 20.50 -15.18 23.05
N ASP A 36 19.82 -15.62 24.12
CA ASP A 36 18.46 -15.22 24.47
C ASP A 36 17.48 -15.37 23.29
N VAL A 37 17.52 -16.55 22.66
CA VAL A 37 16.67 -16.92 21.52
C VAL A 37 15.92 -18.20 21.83
N ASP A 38 14.66 -18.28 21.45
CA ASP A 38 13.89 -19.51 21.57
C ASP A 38 14.53 -20.66 20.76
N GLU A 39 14.66 -21.84 21.38
CA GLU A 39 15.23 -23.04 20.73
C GLU A 39 14.53 -23.36 19.42
N SER A 40 13.21 -23.15 19.35
CA SER A 40 12.42 -23.37 18.14
C SER A 40 12.86 -22.49 16.98
N CYS A 41 13.28 -21.25 17.24
CA CYS A 41 13.84 -20.36 16.23
C CYS A 41 15.17 -20.89 15.68
N ILE A 42 16.05 -21.35 16.57
CA ILE A 42 17.36 -21.93 16.18
C ILE A 42 17.13 -23.15 15.30
N ARG A 43 16.24 -24.05 15.72
CA ARG A 43 15.88 -25.25 14.96
C ARG A 43 15.33 -24.90 13.57
N ASP A 44 14.46 -23.90 13.46
CA ASP A 44 13.90 -23.46 12.18
C ASP A 44 14.92 -22.75 11.29
N TRP A 45 15.87 -22.00 11.87
CA TRP A 45 16.95 -21.38 11.11
C TRP A 45 17.95 -22.41 10.58
N ARG A 46 18.27 -23.46 11.36
CA ARG A 46 19.10 -24.58 10.89
C ARG A 46 18.50 -25.28 9.68
N LYS A 47 17.18 -25.53 9.66
CA LYS A 47 16.47 -26.06 8.48
C LYS A 47 16.60 -25.18 7.24
N LYS A 48 16.83 -23.87 7.43
CA LYS A 48 16.94 -22.86 6.36
C LYS A 48 18.38 -22.34 6.18
N LYS A 49 19.38 -23.05 6.70
CA LYS A 49 20.80 -22.62 6.69
C LYS A 49 21.28 -22.24 5.29
N ALA A 50 21.05 -23.10 4.29
CA ALA A 50 21.43 -22.84 2.90
C ALA A 50 20.76 -21.56 2.31
N SER A 51 19.50 -21.32 2.65
CA SER A 51 18.80 -20.09 2.26
C SER A 51 19.34 -18.84 2.97
N LEU A 52 19.83 -18.98 4.20
CA LEU A 52 20.45 -17.88 4.96
C LEU A 52 21.86 -17.56 4.43
N GLU A 53 22.63 -18.57 4.03
CA GLU A 53 23.96 -18.42 3.43
C GLU A 53 23.89 -17.73 2.07
N SER A 54 22.89 -18.05 1.24
CA SER A 54 22.64 -17.39 -0.04
C SER A 54 21.99 -16.01 0.07
N ALA A 55 21.51 -15.62 1.26
CA ALA A 55 20.85 -14.34 1.48
C ALA A 55 21.85 -13.20 1.77
N HIS A 56 21.47 -11.97 1.44
CA HIS A 56 22.19 -10.78 1.88
C HIS A 56 22.30 -10.74 3.41
N LYS A 57 23.49 -10.41 3.94
CA LYS A 57 23.81 -10.46 5.38
C LYS A 57 22.82 -9.70 6.27
N GLN A 58 22.29 -8.57 5.79
CA GLN A 58 21.33 -7.73 6.52
C GLN A 58 19.86 -8.15 6.36
N LYS A 59 19.56 -9.21 5.60
CA LYS A 59 18.19 -9.67 5.36
C LYS A 59 17.62 -10.26 6.65
N ARG A 60 16.52 -9.68 7.15
CA ARG A 60 15.88 -10.12 8.40
C ARG A 60 14.77 -11.16 8.20
N ALA A 61 14.09 -11.11 7.05
CA ALA A 61 13.00 -12.03 6.71
C ALA A 61 12.95 -12.37 5.22
N PHE A 62 12.54 -13.60 4.92
CA PHE A 62 12.13 -14.01 3.59
C PHE A 62 10.67 -13.60 3.41
N ARG A 63 10.45 -12.40 2.89
CA ARG A 63 9.12 -11.96 2.46
C ARG A 63 8.81 -12.62 1.12
N GLY A 64 7.54 -12.96 0.90
CA GLY A 64 7.07 -13.57 -0.35
C GLY A 64 7.34 -12.69 -1.58
N PRO A 65 7.00 -13.18 -2.78
CA PRO A 65 7.27 -12.48 -4.04
C PRO A 65 6.78 -11.03 -4.00
N LYS A 66 7.64 -10.10 -4.43
CA LYS A 66 7.28 -8.69 -4.58
C LYS A 66 6.19 -8.47 -5.62
N THR A 67 6.05 -9.42 -6.55
CA THR A 67 5.07 -9.47 -7.65
C THR A 67 3.70 -10.02 -7.24
N GLY A 68 3.52 -10.45 -5.99
CA GLY A 68 2.31 -11.15 -5.57
C GLY A 68 2.29 -12.63 -6.00
N ALA A 69 1.28 -13.36 -5.54
CA ALA A 69 1.12 -14.80 -5.82
C ALA A 69 0.51 -15.08 -7.20
N TYR A 70 -0.20 -14.10 -7.78
CA TYR A 70 -0.95 -14.26 -9.04
C TYR A 70 -0.57 -13.17 -10.04
N PRO A 71 0.70 -13.12 -10.52
CA PRO A 71 1.21 -12.01 -11.32
C PRO A 71 0.45 -11.79 -12.63
N LEU A 72 0.01 -12.87 -13.29
CA LEU A 72 -0.76 -12.78 -14.54
C LEU A 72 -2.14 -12.15 -14.32
N LEU A 73 -2.86 -12.59 -13.27
CA LEU A 73 -4.15 -12.03 -12.88
C LEU A 73 -4.00 -10.54 -12.50
N GLU A 74 -2.98 -10.21 -11.71
CA GLU A 74 -2.73 -8.83 -11.31
C GLU A 74 -2.45 -7.93 -12.53
N THR A 75 -1.69 -8.42 -13.51
CA THR A 75 -1.39 -7.67 -14.75
C THR A 75 -2.67 -7.36 -15.53
N GLN A 76 -3.57 -8.33 -15.67
CA GLN A 76 -4.84 -8.11 -16.38
C GLN A 76 -5.76 -7.17 -15.61
N LEU A 77 -5.81 -7.27 -14.28
CA LEU A 77 -6.61 -6.38 -13.45
C LEU A 77 -6.09 -4.93 -13.49
N VAL A 78 -4.76 -4.72 -13.51
CA VAL A 78 -4.17 -3.39 -13.70
C VAL A 78 -4.64 -2.76 -15.01
N LYS A 79 -4.54 -3.50 -16.12
CA LYS A 79 -5.00 -3.03 -17.44
C LYS A 79 -6.47 -2.61 -17.41
N PHE A 80 -7.33 -3.43 -16.80
CA PHE A 80 -8.75 -3.10 -16.64
C PHE A 80 -8.96 -1.79 -15.85
N ILE A 81 -8.25 -1.62 -14.73
CA ILE A 81 -8.38 -0.42 -13.88
C ILE A 81 -7.92 0.83 -14.63
N GLU A 82 -6.78 0.75 -15.31
CA GLU A 82 -6.20 1.85 -16.08
C GLU A 82 -7.10 2.25 -17.26
N GLU A 83 -7.61 1.26 -18.01
CA GLU A 83 -8.56 1.50 -19.11
C GLU A 83 -9.82 2.23 -18.61
N ARG A 84 -10.43 1.75 -17.52
CA ARG A 84 -11.62 2.39 -16.93
C ARG A 84 -11.33 3.81 -16.47
N ARG A 85 -10.19 4.03 -15.81
CA ARG A 85 -9.77 5.37 -15.34
C ARG A 85 -9.46 6.32 -16.49
N SER A 86 -8.85 5.85 -17.58
CA SER A 86 -8.59 6.68 -18.78
C SER A 86 -9.88 7.22 -19.39
N ARG A 87 -10.97 6.45 -19.32
CA ARG A 87 -12.32 6.87 -19.75
C ARG A 87 -13.03 7.77 -18.74
N GLY A 88 -12.44 8.03 -17.57
CA GLY A 88 -13.03 8.85 -16.52
C GLY A 88 -13.99 8.10 -15.59
N HIS A 89 -14.06 6.77 -15.68
CA HIS A 89 -14.90 5.98 -14.80
C HIS A 89 -14.19 5.71 -13.47
N ALA A 90 -14.92 5.92 -12.36
CA ALA A 90 -14.45 5.50 -11.05
C ALA A 90 -14.47 3.97 -10.96
N VAL A 91 -13.41 3.39 -10.37
CA VAL A 91 -13.34 1.95 -10.08
C VAL A 91 -13.41 1.77 -8.57
N SER A 92 -14.52 1.19 -8.09
CA SER A 92 -14.68 0.84 -6.67
C SER A 92 -13.90 -0.43 -6.32
N THR A 93 -13.72 -0.67 -5.03
CA THR A 93 -13.09 -1.88 -4.51
C THR A 93 -13.86 -3.14 -4.91
N GLU A 94 -15.18 -3.08 -4.89
CA GLU A 94 -16.09 -4.18 -5.25
C GLU A 94 -15.97 -4.48 -6.74
N MET A 95 -15.91 -3.45 -7.59
CA MET A 95 -15.73 -3.64 -9.03
C MET A 95 -14.37 -4.28 -9.33
N ALA A 96 -13.30 -3.87 -8.64
CA ALA A 96 -12.00 -4.51 -8.78
C ALA A 96 -12.00 -5.97 -8.30
N GLN A 97 -12.73 -6.29 -7.22
CA GLN A 97 -12.85 -7.67 -6.73
C GLN A 97 -13.67 -8.55 -7.68
N MET A 98 -14.81 -8.05 -8.18
CA MET A 98 -15.63 -8.78 -9.16
C MET A 98 -14.83 -9.09 -10.42
N GLU A 99 -14.07 -8.11 -10.91
CA GLU A 99 -13.21 -8.31 -12.07
C GLU A 99 -12.10 -9.32 -11.78
N ALA A 100 -11.44 -9.23 -10.61
CA ALA A 100 -10.44 -10.21 -10.21
C ALA A 100 -11.01 -11.64 -10.15
N LEU A 101 -12.24 -11.82 -9.67
CA LEU A 101 -12.91 -13.12 -9.65
C LEU A 101 -13.30 -13.60 -11.04
N ARG A 102 -13.71 -12.71 -11.95
CA ARG A 102 -13.95 -13.03 -13.35
C ARG A 102 -12.67 -13.56 -14.01
N LEU A 103 -11.57 -12.83 -13.86
CA LEU A 103 -10.25 -13.22 -14.37
C LEU A 103 -9.77 -14.56 -13.78
N ALA A 104 -10.02 -14.80 -12.50
CA ALA A 104 -9.67 -16.06 -11.85
C ALA A 104 -10.45 -17.27 -12.42
N ARG A 105 -11.71 -17.08 -12.83
CA ARG A 105 -12.48 -18.11 -13.53
C ARG A 105 -11.91 -18.39 -14.92
N GLU A 106 -11.56 -17.35 -15.66
CA GLU A 106 -10.97 -17.47 -17.01
C GLU A 106 -9.60 -18.16 -16.99
N MET A 107 -8.82 -17.90 -15.94
CA MET A 107 -7.52 -18.55 -15.72
C MET A 107 -7.63 -19.92 -15.03
N ASN A 108 -8.83 -20.41 -14.77
CA ASN A 108 -9.10 -21.68 -14.08
C ASN A 108 -8.46 -21.82 -12.68
N ILE A 109 -8.28 -20.71 -11.96
CA ILE A 109 -7.71 -20.64 -10.59
C ILE A 109 -8.76 -20.29 -9.53
N SER A 110 -10.04 -20.37 -9.85
CA SER A 110 -11.16 -19.97 -8.97
C SER A 110 -11.22 -20.76 -7.64
N ARG A 111 -10.58 -21.93 -7.55
CA ARG A 111 -10.51 -22.71 -6.30
C ARG A 111 -9.48 -22.15 -5.32
N GLU A 112 -8.41 -21.56 -5.83
CA GLU A 112 -7.26 -21.07 -5.04
C GLU A 112 -7.38 -19.57 -4.74
N PHE A 113 -8.01 -18.82 -5.63
CA PHE A 113 -8.11 -17.38 -5.56
C PHE A 113 -9.47 -16.91 -5.03
N ARG A 114 -9.47 -16.09 -3.98
CA ARG A 114 -10.70 -15.59 -3.32
C ARG A 114 -10.88 -14.06 -3.34
N ALA A 115 -10.05 -13.32 -4.09
CA ALA A 115 -10.09 -11.85 -4.16
C ALA A 115 -10.28 -11.13 -2.81
N SER A 116 -9.67 -11.65 -1.73
CA SER A 116 -9.96 -11.18 -0.38
C SER A 116 -9.56 -9.70 -0.18
N ARG A 117 -10.18 -9.03 0.79
CA ARG A 117 -9.87 -7.62 1.11
C ARG A 117 -8.38 -7.39 1.36
N GLY A 118 -7.73 -8.31 2.08
CA GLY A 118 -6.29 -8.26 2.34
C GLY A 118 -5.43 -8.52 1.09
N TRP A 119 -5.90 -9.35 0.15
CA TRP A 119 -5.24 -9.48 -1.15
C TRP A 119 -5.37 -8.18 -1.95
N LEU A 120 -6.58 -7.62 -2.05
CA LEU A 120 -6.85 -6.39 -2.82
C LEU A 120 -6.03 -5.22 -2.29
N GLN A 121 -5.98 -5.03 -0.96
CA GLN A 121 -5.16 -3.98 -0.34
C GLN A 121 -3.68 -4.10 -0.72
N ARG A 122 -3.13 -5.32 -0.67
CA ARG A 122 -1.73 -5.56 -1.06
C ARG A 122 -1.51 -5.40 -2.56
N PHE A 123 -2.47 -5.81 -3.38
CA PHE A 123 -2.46 -5.60 -4.83
C PHE A 123 -2.40 -4.09 -5.14
N MET A 124 -3.32 -3.30 -4.59
CA MET A 124 -3.35 -1.86 -4.78
C MET A 124 -2.04 -1.20 -4.33
N ALA A 125 -1.52 -1.58 -3.17
CA ALA A 125 -0.24 -1.07 -2.68
C ALA A 125 0.95 -1.43 -3.59
N ARG A 126 0.96 -2.63 -4.19
CA ARG A 126 2.01 -3.04 -5.15
C ARG A 126 1.98 -2.21 -6.43
N HIS A 127 0.79 -1.91 -6.94
CA HIS A 127 0.60 -1.22 -8.23
C HIS A 127 0.36 0.29 -8.09
N GLY A 128 0.60 0.86 -6.90
CA GLY A 128 0.48 2.31 -6.67
C GLY A 128 -0.96 2.83 -6.69
N PHE A 129 -1.96 1.96 -6.60
CA PHE A 129 -3.36 2.36 -6.50
C PHE A 129 -3.72 2.73 -5.06
N SER A 130 -4.58 3.74 -4.92
CA SER A 130 -5.09 4.19 -3.63
C SER A 130 -6.58 3.90 -3.50
N MET A 131 -6.99 3.38 -2.35
CA MET A 131 -8.39 3.35 -1.91
C MET A 131 -8.78 4.75 -1.44
N ARG A 132 -8.79 5.75 -2.33
CA ARG A 132 -9.32 7.05 -1.95
C ARG A 132 -10.84 6.93 -1.85
N ARG A 133 -11.40 7.30 -0.69
CA ARG A 133 -12.80 7.68 -0.60
C ARG A 133 -12.99 8.82 -1.60
N ARG A 134 -13.99 8.73 -2.47
CA ARG A 134 -14.24 9.73 -3.51
C ARG A 134 -14.55 11.06 -2.82
N THR A 135 -13.55 11.91 -2.64
CA THR A 135 -13.75 13.33 -2.33
C THR A 135 -14.12 13.95 -3.67
N THR A 136 -15.39 14.34 -3.79
CA THR A 136 -15.98 15.21 -4.82
C THR A 136 -15.34 15.12 -6.21
N MET A 137 -16.11 14.61 -7.19
CA MET A 137 -15.78 14.70 -8.61
C MET A 137 -15.31 16.12 -8.96
N CYS A 138 -14.00 16.34 -9.00
CA CYS A 138 -13.46 17.55 -9.59
C CYS A 138 -13.86 17.46 -11.06
N GLN A 139 -14.79 18.32 -11.45
CA GLN A 139 -15.27 18.40 -12.82
C GLN A 139 -14.05 18.50 -13.73
N ARG A 140 -14.04 17.75 -14.84
CA ARG A 140 -13.02 17.95 -15.88
C ARG A 140 -13.08 19.42 -16.26
N LEU A 141 -11.95 20.10 -16.08
CA LEU A 141 -11.84 21.50 -16.45
C LEU A 141 -12.04 21.60 -17.97
N PRO A 142 -12.95 22.46 -18.45
CA PRO A 142 -13.15 22.65 -19.89
C PRO A 142 -11.83 23.03 -20.58
N ASN A 143 -11.67 22.73 -21.88
CA ASN A 143 -10.46 23.12 -22.62
C ASN A 143 -10.16 24.63 -22.54
N ALA A 144 -11.20 25.46 -22.39
CA ALA A 144 -11.08 26.91 -22.18
C ALA A 144 -10.76 27.32 -20.72
N TYR A 145 -10.40 26.38 -19.85
CA TYR A 145 -10.09 26.67 -18.45
C TYR A 145 -8.82 27.49 -18.32
N GLU A 146 -7.78 27.19 -19.10
CA GLU A 146 -6.51 27.93 -19.04
C GLU A 146 -6.72 29.39 -19.41
N ASP A 147 -7.49 29.67 -20.48
CA ASP A 147 -7.82 31.03 -20.90
C ASP A 147 -8.63 31.79 -19.85
N LYS A 148 -9.61 31.11 -19.22
CA LYS A 148 -10.41 31.70 -18.13
C LYS A 148 -9.60 31.93 -16.86
N LEU A 149 -8.66 31.04 -16.55
CA LEU A 149 -7.76 31.18 -15.41
C LEU A 149 -6.83 32.36 -15.62
N LEU A 150 -6.22 32.45 -16.81
CA LEU A 150 -5.32 33.55 -17.17
C LEU A 150 -6.06 34.89 -17.22
N SER A 151 -7.29 34.94 -17.76
CA SER A 151 -8.09 36.18 -17.78
C SER A 151 -8.46 36.63 -16.37
N TYR A 152 -8.85 35.71 -15.49
CA TYR A 152 -9.15 36.01 -14.09
C TYR A 152 -7.90 36.48 -13.32
N GLN A 153 -6.76 35.81 -13.50
CA GLN A 153 -5.49 36.24 -12.89
C GLN A 153 -5.11 37.65 -13.34
N ARG A 154 -5.20 37.95 -14.64
CA ARG A 154 -4.93 39.29 -15.19
C ARG A 154 -5.88 40.34 -14.60
N TYR A 155 -7.16 40.01 -14.50
CA TYR A 155 -8.18 40.88 -13.89
C TYR A 155 -7.85 41.21 -12.43
N VAL A 156 -7.56 40.20 -11.60
CA VAL A 156 -7.21 40.40 -10.18
C VAL A 156 -5.92 41.21 -10.01
N ILE A 157 -4.91 40.95 -10.84
CA ILE A 157 -3.65 41.73 -10.85
C ILE A 157 -3.92 43.20 -11.23
N GLY A 158 -4.80 43.43 -12.21
CA GLY A 158 -5.21 44.76 -12.63
C GLY A 158 -5.84 45.55 -11.48
N LEU A 159 -6.88 44.99 -10.85
CA LEU A 159 -7.55 45.59 -9.70
C LEU A 159 -6.58 45.92 -8.56
N ARG A 160 -5.63 45.02 -8.27
CA ARG A 160 -4.63 45.26 -7.23
C ARG A 160 -3.74 46.46 -7.53
N LYS A 161 -3.34 46.65 -8.80
CA LYS A 161 -2.52 47.79 -9.22
C LYS A 161 -3.32 49.09 -9.24
N GLU A 162 -4.57 49.05 -9.70
CA GLU A 162 -5.44 50.22 -9.79
C GLU A 162 -5.75 50.81 -8.41
N HIS A 163 -6.09 49.96 -7.44
CA HIS A 163 -6.52 50.40 -6.11
C HIS A 163 -5.42 50.33 -5.04
N ASN A 164 -4.20 49.93 -5.40
CA ASN A 164 -3.05 49.79 -4.50
C ASN A 164 -3.34 48.95 -3.24
N TYR A 165 -4.11 47.86 -3.37
CA TYR A 165 -4.41 46.99 -2.24
C TYR A 165 -3.15 46.35 -1.65
N LEU A 166 -2.96 46.49 -0.34
CA LEU A 166 -1.96 45.74 0.40
C LEU A 166 -2.38 44.27 0.44
N LEU A 167 -1.40 43.36 0.48
CA LEU A 167 -1.69 41.92 0.52
C LEU A 167 -2.50 41.54 1.77
N SER A 168 -2.30 42.26 2.89
CA SER A 168 -3.06 42.10 4.13
C SER A 168 -4.54 42.49 4.02
N GLN A 169 -4.95 43.17 2.96
CA GLN A 169 -6.33 43.61 2.71
C GLN A 169 -7.06 42.69 1.73
N VAL A 170 -6.41 41.64 1.21
CA VAL A 170 -7.01 40.69 0.27
C VAL A 170 -7.41 39.42 1.02
N GLY A 171 -8.72 39.20 1.14
CA GLY A 171 -9.30 37.97 1.69
C GLY A 171 -9.85 37.07 0.59
N ASN A 172 -9.64 35.76 0.70
CA ASN A 172 -10.37 34.79 -0.11
C ASN A 172 -11.69 34.44 0.57
N ALA A 173 -12.78 34.42 -0.19
CA ALA A 173 -14.09 34.01 0.30
C ALA A 173 -14.70 33.03 -0.70
N ASP A 174 -15.13 31.87 -0.21
CA ASP A 174 -15.83 30.87 -0.99
C ASP A 174 -17.10 30.41 -0.27
N GLN A 175 -18.05 29.89 -1.04
CA GLN A 175 -19.25 29.28 -0.47
C GLN A 175 -18.98 27.79 -0.27
N THR A 176 -19.00 27.33 0.99
CA THR A 176 -19.02 25.91 1.31
C THR A 176 -20.47 25.46 1.46
N PRO A 177 -21.00 24.58 0.60
CA PRO A 177 -22.36 24.05 0.80
C PRO A 177 -22.39 23.19 2.07
N VAL A 178 -23.29 23.53 2.99
CA VAL A 178 -23.61 22.70 4.15
C VAL A 178 -24.82 21.86 3.79
N TYR A 179 -24.63 20.55 3.64
CA TYR A 179 -25.70 19.61 3.32
C TYR A 179 -26.46 19.24 4.60
N PHE A 180 -27.79 19.39 4.60
CA PHE A 180 -28.65 19.09 5.76
C PHE A 180 -28.76 17.58 6.08
N GLU A 181 -28.47 16.70 5.11
CA GLU A 181 -28.47 15.25 5.30
C GLU A 181 -27.20 14.64 4.70
N MET A 182 -26.31 14.13 5.56
CA MET A 182 -25.26 13.18 5.15
C MET A 182 -25.63 11.81 5.70
N PRO A 183 -26.19 10.88 4.91
CA PRO A 183 -26.21 9.49 5.32
C PRO A 183 -24.76 9.00 5.45
N MET A 184 -24.41 8.54 6.65
CA MET A 184 -23.10 7.94 6.90
C MET A 184 -23.07 6.57 6.22
N ASP A 185 -22.47 6.51 5.02
CA ASP A 185 -22.10 5.23 4.42
C ASP A 185 -20.88 4.68 5.18
N THR A 186 -21.16 3.96 6.26
CA THR A 186 -20.23 3.03 6.90
C THR A 186 -20.91 1.67 7.02
N THR A 187 -20.52 0.76 6.13
CA THR A 187 -20.53 -0.69 6.38
C THR A 187 -19.15 -1.22 6.01
#